data_AF-A0A5K1JSC4-F1
#
_entry.id   AF-A0A5K1JSC4-F1
#
_cell.length_a   1.000
_cell.length_b   1.000
_cell.length_c   1.000
_cell.angle_alpha   90.00
_cell.angle_beta   90.00
_cell.angle_gamma   90.00
#
_symmetry.space_group_name_H-M   'P 1'
#
loop_
_entity.id
_entity.type
_entity.pdbx_description
1 polymer ?
#
loop_
_entity_poly.entity_id
_entity_poly.type
_entity_poly.pdbx_seq_one_letter_code
_entity_poly.pdbx_strand_id
1 'polypeptide(L)'
;MSSDPLTAIIAALEKEQIVPDVVPTAYIFTPSVLFSIVYPNGAEVNLGNEMTEEDTQDEPEIRLAALNGPWDDAPEASYTLVMLDPDAPYRADAIYRSFRHWVITGLKSPAVSSNSAEALNALKTHPSTTPYRPPGPRPNSGVHRY
;
A
#
# COMPACT_ATOMS: atom_id res chain seq x y z
N MET A 1 -19.91 15.14 -11.97
CA MET A 1 -19.25 15.60 -10.73
C MET A 1 -17.89 14.92 -10.68
N SER A 2 -16.80 15.67 -10.79
CA SER A 2 -15.44 15.13 -10.67
C SER A 2 -15.26 14.64 -9.22
N SER A 3 -15.25 13.34 -9.01
CA SER A 3 -14.95 12.75 -7.70
C SER A 3 -13.51 13.08 -7.35
N ASP A 4 -13.31 13.82 -6.26
CA ASP A 4 -11.99 14.08 -5.69
C ASP A 4 -11.27 12.74 -5.38
N PRO A 5 -10.04 12.52 -5.87
CA PRO A 5 -9.33 11.25 -5.70
C PRO A 5 -9.12 10.87 -4.22
N LEU A 6 -9.00 11.84 -3.32
CA LEU A 6 -8.82 11.57 -1.89
C LEU A 6 -10.11 11.03 -1.27
N THR A 7 -11.25 11.61 -1.65
CA THR A 7 -12.56 11.11 -1.25
C THR A 7 -12.79 9.68 -1.74
N ALA A 8 -12.33 9.35 -2.96
CA ALA A 8 -12.44 7.99 -3.50
C ALA A 8 -11.61 6.96 -2.72
N ILE A 9 -10.41 7.34 -2.25
CA ILE A 9 -9.57 6.48 -1.39
C ILE A 9 -10.29 6.19 -0.08
N ILE A 10 -10.80 7.21 0.60
CA ILE A 10 -11.50 7.03 1.88
C ILE A 10 -12.72 6.12 1.70
N ALA A 11 -13.54 6.36 0.67
CA ALA A 11 -14.70 5.52 0.37
C ALA A 11 -14.32 4.06 0.09
N ALA A 12 -13.19 3.81 -0.59
CA ALA A 12 -12.70 2.45 -0.82
C ALA A 12 -12.24 1.76 0.47
N LEU A 13 -11.50 2.46 1.34
CA LEU A 13 -11.04 1.94 2.63
C LEU A 13 -12.21 1.61 3.57
N GLU A 14 -13.27 2.43 3.57
CA GLU A 14 -14.50 2.18 4.31
C GLU A 14 -15.29 1.01 3.70
N LYS A 15 -15.46 0.98 2.38
CA LYS A 15 -16.16 -0.12 1.68
C LYS A 15 -15.54 -1.47 2.01
N GLU A 16 -14.22 -1.57 1.98
CA GLU A 16 -13.49 -2.82 2.26
C GLU A 16 -13.23 -3.05 3.75
N GLN A 17 -13.78 -2.20 4.64
CA GLN A 17 -13.66 -2.29 6.10
C GLN A 17 -12.22 -2.22 6.62
N ILE A 18 -11.29 -1.65 5.84
CA ILE A 18 -9.93 -1.33 6.32
C ILE A 18 -10.02 -0.30 7.45
N VAL A 19 -10.94 0.64 7.31
CA VAL A 19 -11.53 1.37 8.44
C VAL A 19 -12.85 0.64 8.78
N PRO A 20 -13.01 -0.03 9.94
CA PRO A 20 -12.20 0.07 11.16
C PRO A 20 -11.14 -1.02 11.37
N ASP A 21 -11.09 -2.09 10.56
CA ASP A 21 -10.38 -3.32 10.93
C ASP A 21 -8.87 -3.12 11.15
N VAL A 22 -8.25 -2.21 10.40
CA VAL A 22 -6.82 -1.91 10.46
C VAL A 22 -6.59 -0.50 11.02
N VAL A 23 -7.35 0.48 10.54
CA VAL A 23 -7.29 1.87 11.00
C VAL A 23 -8.49 2.14 11.89
N PRO A 24 -8.30 2.36 13.21
CA PRO A 24 -9.40 2.59 14.13
C PRO A 24 -10.19 3.86 13.79
N THR A 25 -11.52 3.80 13.91
CA THR A 25 -12.42 4.96 13.69
C THR A 25 -12.22 6.11 14.68
N ALA A 26 -11.48 5.88 15.78
CA ALA A 26 -11.05 6.93 16.69
C ALA A 26 -10.09 7.94 16.03
N TYR A 27 -9.46 7.56 14.91
CA TYR A 27 -8.59 8.43 14.13
C TYR A 27 -9.25 8.77 12.79
N ILE A 28 -9.30 10.06 12.46
CA ILE A 28 -9.71 10.51 11.12
C ILE A 28 -8.54 10.26 10.17
N PHE A 29 -8.69 9.32 9.24
CA PHE A 29 -7.68 9.05 8.22
C PHE A 29 -7.77 10.08 7.10
N THR A 30 -6.72 10.88 6.95
CA THR A 30 -6.59 11.87 5.87
C THR A 30 -5.37 11.50 5.02
N PRO A 31 -5.56 11.02 3.76
CA PRO A 31 -4.44 10.74 2.87
C PRO A 31 -3.64 12.02 2.59
N SER A 32 -2.33 11.98 2.85
CA SER A 32 -1.40 13.11 2.61
C SER A 32 -0.36 12.80 1.53
N VAL A 33 -0.20 11.52 1.19
CA VAL A 33 0.70 11.03 0.15
C VAL A 33 -0.03 9.95 -0.63
N LEU A 34 0.07 10.01 -1.96
CA LEU A 34 -0.37 8.93 -2.81
C LEU A 34 0.78 7.97 -3.03
N PHE A 35 0.49 6.68 -2.96
CA PHE A 35 1.42 5.66 -3.38
C PHE A 35 0.73 4.64 -4.27
N SER A 36 1.51 4.01 -5.14
CA SER A 36 1.06 2.93 -6.02
C SER A 36 2.05 1.78 -5.92
N ILE A 37 1.52 0.56 -6.07
CA ILE A 37 2.27 -0.68 -6.02
C ILE A 37 2.17 -1.33 -7.40
N VAL A 38 3.33 -1.61 -7.99
CA VAL A 38 3.43 -2.21 -9.33
C VAL A 38 4.33 -3.43 -9.25
N TYR A 39 3.79 -4.59 -9.61
CA TYR A 39 4.54 -5.83 -9.62
C TYR A 39 5.45 -5.94 -10.85
N PRO A 40 6.56 -6.70 -10.79
CA PRO A 40 7.50 -6.83 -11.90
C PRO A 40 6.90 -7.38 -13.19
N ASN A 41 5.79 -8.11 -13.11
CA ASN A 41 5.05 -8.61 -14.26
C ASN A 41 4.14 -7.55 -14.92
N GLY A 42 4.12 -6.32 -14.40
CA GLY A 42 3.30 -5.21 -14.87
C GLY A 42 1.90 -5.14 -14.23
N ALA A 43 1.56 -6.05 -13.30
CA ALA A 43 0.29 -5.98 -12.60
C ALA A 43 0.29 -4.82 -11.59
N GLU A 44 -0.77 -4.03 -11.58
CA GLU A 44 -0.90 -2.83 -10.74
C GLU A 44 -1.99 -3.01 -9.68
N VAL A 45 -1.69 -2.59 -8.45
CA VAL A 45 -2.67 -2.54 -7.36
C VAL A 45 -3.52 -1.28 -7.54
N ASN A 46 -4.82 -1.49 -7.77
CA ASN A 46 -5.85 -0.50 -8.00
C ASN A 46 -6.94 -0.61 -6.93
N LEU A 47 -6.69 -0.02 -5.75
CA LEU A 47 -7.62 0.19 -4.62
C LEU A 47 -8.81 -0.80 -4.57
N GLY A 48 -8.54 -2.01 -4.10
CA GLY A 48 -9.56 -3.05 -3.89
C GLY A 48 -9.82 -3.96 -5.10
N ASN A 49 -9.01 -3.87 -6.16
CA ASN A 49 -9.02 -4.90 -7.19
C ASN A 49 -8.50 -6.25 -6.66
N GLU A 50 -8.98 -7.33 -7.26
CA GLU A 50 -8.45 -8.67 -7.00
C GLU A 50 -7.18 -8.90 -7.83
N MET A 51 -6.22 -9.62 -7.24
CA MET A 51 -4.98 -10.04 -7.89
C MET A 51 -4.76 -11.52 -7.64
N THR A 52 -4.12 -12.21 -8.58
CA THR A 52 -3.80 -13.64 -8.40
C THR A 52 -2.56 -13.82 -7.53
N GLU A 53 -2.41 -14.99 -6.91
CA GLU A 53 -1.17 -15.34 -6.20
C GLU A 53 0.03 -15.26 -7.14
N GLU A 54 -0.13 -15.69 -8.39
CA GLU A 54 0.90 -15.65 -9.43
C GLU A 54 1.36 -14.23 -9.75
N ASP A 55 0.44 -13.26 -9.78
CA ASP A 55 0.77 -11.85 -10.00
C ASP A 55 1.59 -11.23 -8.87
N THR A 56 1.50 -11.83 -7.67
CA THR A 56 2.01 -11.23 -6.43
C THR A 56 3.22 -11.96 -5.85
N GLN A 57 3.89 -12.82 -6.63
CA GLN A 57 5.00 -13.63 -6.12
C GLN A 57 6.25 -12.81 -5.81
N ASP A 58 6.56 -11.81 -6.64
CA ASP A 58 7.79 -11.03 -6.55
C ASP A 58 7.58 -9.70 -5.82
N GLU A 59 8.62 -9.20 -5.14
CA GLU A 59 8.56 -7.92 -4.44
C GLU A 59 8.24 -6.78 -5.42
N PRO A 60 7.18 -5.99 -5.18
CA PRO A 60 6.77 -4.93 -6.10
C PRO A 60 7.61 -3.66 -5.97
N GLU A 61 7.51 -2.81 -6.99
CA GLU A 61 7.97 -1.43 -6.95
C GLU A 61 6.95 -0.54 -6.22
N ILE A 62 7.46 0.43 -5.46
CA ILE A 62 6.65 1.43 -4.75
C ILE A 62 6.83 2.73 -5.49
N ARG A 63 5.74 3.34 -5.93
CA ARG A 63 5.74 4.70 -6.48
C ARG A 63 5.16 5.66 -5.47
N LEU A 64 5.81 6.80 -5.24
CA LEU A 64 5.36 7.84 -4.31
C LEU A 64 5.10 9.14 -5.07
N ALA A 65 3.95 9.75 -4.80
CA ALA A 65 3.60 11.08 -5.28
C ALA A 65 3.11 11.93 -4.10
N ALA A 66 3.86 13.00 -3.80
CA ALA A 66 3.43 13.98 -2.82
C ALA A 66 2.22 14.76 -3.35
N LEU A 67 1.16 14.88 -2.54
CA LEU A 67 -0.05 15.64 -2.90
C LEU A 67 0.17 17.15 -2.87
N ASN A 68 1.07 17.59 -2.01
CA ASN A 68 1.58 18.96 -1.98
C ASN A 68 2.84 18.96 -2.84
N GLY A 69 2.85 19.75 -3.92
CA GLY A 69 3.94 19.76 -4.91
C GLY A 69 5.34 20.01 -4.31
N PRO A 70 6.40 19.89 -5.12
CA PRO A 70 7.81 19.94 -4.68
C PRO A 70 8.29 21.32 -4.18
N TRP A 71 7.37 22.22 -3.84
CA TRP A 71 7.61 23.65 -3.56
C TRP A 71 7.65 23.98 -2.08
N ASP A 72 7.21 23.08 -1.21
CA ASP A 72 7.51 23.22 0.20
C ASP A 72 8.89 22.60 0.44
N ASP A 73 9.81 23.39 1.01
CA ASP A 73 11.08 22.96 1.62
C ASP A 73 10.83 22.04 2.84
N ALA A 74 9.92 21.08 2.69
CA ALA A 74 9.62 20.08 3.68
C ALA A 74 10.88 19.23 3.85
N PRO A 75 11.41 19.08 5.07
CA PRO A 75 12.58 18.27 5.34
C PRO A 75 12.39 16.89 4.73
N GLU A 76 13.43 16.33 4.08
CA GLU A 76 13.40 15.06 3.35
C GLU A 76 12.54 14.00 4.05
N ALA A 77 11.26 13.93 3.65
CA ALA A 77 10.30 13.11 4.36
C ALA A 77 10.68 11.64 4.17
N SER A 78 10.76 10.93 5.28
CA SER A 78 11.04 9.50 5.31
C SER A 78 9.75 8.75 5.67
N TYR A 79 9.39 7.78 4.85
CA TYR A 79 8.19 6.97 4.98
C TYR A 79 8.51 5.55 5.42
N THR A 80 7.50 4.89 5.99
CA THR A 80 7.52 3.45 6.25
C THR A 80 6.34 2.84 5.52
N LEU A 81 6.60 1.82 4.71
CA LEU A 81 5.55 1.01 4.10
C LEU A 81 5.35 -0.25 4.95
N VAL A 82 4.08 -0.59 5.17
CA VAL A 82 3.64 -1.82 5.83
C VAL A 82 2.61 -2.49 4.93
N MET A 83 2.82 -3.76 4.62
CA MET A 83 1.85 -4.66 4.01
C MET A 83 1.46 -5.72 5.03
N LEU A 84 0.15 -5.92 5.23
CA LEU A 84 -0.35 -6.87 6.22
C LEU A 84 -1.67 -7.49 5.77
N ASP A 85 -1.96 -8.68 6.27
CA ASP A 85 -3.21 -9.41 6.04
C ASP A 85 -4.10 -9.35 7.30
N PRO A 86 -5.21 -8.59 7.31
CA PRO A 86 -6.14 -8.53 8.43
C PRO A 86 -7.08 -9.75 8.50
N ASP A 87 -7.07 -10.61 7.48
CA ASP A 87 -8.00 -11.70 7.27
C ASP A 87 -7.39 -13.07 7.60
N ALA A 88 -6.13 -13.16 8.00
CA ALA A 88 -5.49 -14.44 8.29
C ALA A 88 -6.05 -15.15 9.55
N PRO A 89 -6.34 -16.48 9.50
CA PRO A 89 -6.31 -17.36 8.32
C PRO A 89 -7.60 -17.35 7.49
N TYR A 90 -8.70 -16.83 8.03
CA TYR A 90 -9.99 -16.64 7.35
C TYR A 90 -10.58 -15.30 7.76
N ARG A 91 -11.15 -14.53 6.82
CA ARG A 91 -11.79 -13.23 7.15
C ARG A 91 -12.84 -13.34 8.26
N ALA A 92 -13.62 -14.42 8.27
CA ALA A 92 -14.66 -14.67 9.27
C ALA A 92 -14.11 -15.08 10.65
N ASP A 93 -12.90 -15.65 10.72
CA ASP A 93 -12.26 -16.13 11.95
C ASP A 93 -10.75 -15.82 11.92
N ALA A 94 -10.45 -14.52 11.85
CA ALA A 94 -9.10 -14.04 11.66
C ALA A 94 -8.32 -14.03 13.00
N ILE A 95 -7.89 -15.21 13.45
CA ILE A 95 -7.13 -15.38 14.70
C ILE A 95 -5.70 -14.84 14.63
N TYR A 96 -5.14 -14.71 13.43
CA TYR A 96 -3.78 -14.19 13.18
C TYR A 96 -3.79 -12.75 12.64
N ARG A 97 -4.94 -12.06 12.74
CA ARG A 97 -5.18 -10.67 12.30
C ARG A 97 -3.91 -9.83 12.22
N SER A 98 -3.76 -9.14 11.09
CA SER A 98 -2.62 -8.27 10.80
C SER A 98 -1.31 -9.04 10.66
N PHE A 99 -1.35 -10.16 9.93
CA PHE A 99 -0.14 -10.90 9.59
C PHE A 99 0.76 -10.04 8.71
N ARG A 100 1.99 -9.79 9.17
CA ARG A 100 2.92 -8.84 8.55
C ARG A 100 3.65 -9.48 7.37
N HIS A 101 3.32 -9.04 6.16
CA HIS A 101 3.90 -9.51 4.90
C HIS A 101 5.16 -8.74 4.50
N TRP A 102 5.18 -7.43 4.72
CA TRP A 102 6.31 -6.60 4.31
C TRP A 102 6.41 -5.36 5.18
N VAL A 103 7.62 -5.01 5.62
CA VAL A 103 7.90 -3.72 6.25
C VAL A 103 9.22 -3.19 5.74
N ILE A 104 9.17 -1.99 5.19
CA ILE A 104 10.36 -1.24 4.76
C ILE A 104 10.31 0.17 5.34
N THR A 105 11.39 0.56 5.99
CA THR A 105 11.56 1.87 6.60
C THR A 105 12.53 2.71 5.77
N GLY A 106 12.49 4.02 5.95
CA GLY A 106 13.44 4.90 5.27
C GLY A 106 13.11 5.15 3.79
N LEU A 107 11.87 4.91 3.35
CA LEU A 107 11.48 5.21 1.98
C LEU A 107 11.51 6.72 1.76
N LYS A 108 12.10 7.17 0.67
CA LYS A 108 12.07 8.59 0.27
C LYS A 108 11.35 8.75 -1.05
N SER A 109 10.61 9.86 -1.19
CA SER A 109 10.09 10.27 -2.49
C SER A 109 11.27 10.53 -3.44
N PRO A 110 11.20 10.13 -4.71
CA PRO A 110 12.20 10.52 -5.69
C PRO A 110 12.18 12.03 -5.90
N ALA A 111 13.33 12.60 -6.26
CA ALA A 111 13.38 13.97 -6.75
C ALA A 111 12.68 14.00 -8.12
N VAL A 112 11.64 14.82 -8.25
CA VAL A 112 10.89 15.02 -9.51
C VAL A 112 11.83 15.69 -10.51
N SER A 113 12.64 14.89 -11.18
CA SER A 113 13.66 15.32 -12.14
C SER A 113 13.25 15.02 -13.58
N SER A 114 12.21 14.20 -13.76
CA SER A 114 11.61 13.89 -15.07
C SER A 114 10.16 13.42 -14.90
N ASN A 115 9.39 13.48 -16.00
CA ASN A 115 7.97 13.07 -16.05
C ASN A 115 7.79 11.59 -16.43
N SER A 116 8.76 10.71 -16.16
CA SER A 116 8.64 9.28 -16.47
C SER A 116 8.03 8.50 -15.29
N ALA A 117 7.42 7.34 -15.56
CA ALA A 117 6.81 6.51 -14.52
C ALA A 117 7.86 5.95 -13.55
N GLU A 118 9.06 5.64 -14.05
CA GLU A 118 10.21 5.18 -13.26
C GLU A 118 10.74 6.30 -12.36
N ALA A 119 10.57 7.56 -12.76
CA ALA A 119 10.96 8.72 -11.95
C ALA A 119 10.08 8.90 -10.70
N LEU A 120 8.99 8.14 -10.57
CA LEU A 120 8.14 8.10 -9.38
C LEU A 120 8.52 6.96 -8.41
N ASN A 121 9.48 6.11 -8.77
CA ASN A 121 9.91 5.00 -7.91
C ASN A 121 10.56 5.52 -6.62
N ALA A 122 10.05 5.03 -5.49
CA ALA A 122 10.53 5.38 -4.17
C ALA A 122 11.98 4.91 -3.98
N LEU A 123 12.79 5.75 -3.34
CA LEU A 123 14.16 5.40 -2.99
C LEU A 123 14.17 4.58 -1.70
N LYS A 124 14.61 3.32 -1.79
CA LYS A 124 14.82 2.42 -0.65
C LYS A 124 16.18 2.72 -0.02
N THR A 125 16.21 3.43 1.11
CA THR A 125 17.47 3.79 1.78
C THR A 125 18.03 2.69 2.69
N HIS A 126 17.19 1.72 3.07
CA HIS A 126 17.53 0.60 3.95
C HIS A 126 16.92 -0.69 3.39
N PRO A 127 17.49 -1.87 3.74
CA PRO A 127 16.82 -3.14 3.49
C PRO A 127 15.51 -3.23 4.27
N SER A 128 14.56 -4.02 3.76
CA SER A 128 13.27 -4.27 4.42
C SER A 128 13.47 -4.87 5.82
N THR A 129 12.94 -4.22 6.86
CA THR A 129 12.90 -4.72 8.24
C THR A 129 12.16 -6.06 8.34
N THR A 130 11.11 -6.24 7.55
CA THR A 130 10.52 -7.55 7.27
C THR A 130 10.56 -7.74 5.76
N PRO A 131 11.35 -8.70 5.25
CA PRO A 131 11.41 -9.00 3.82
C PRO A 131 10.02 -9.28 3.25
N TYR A 132 9.81 -8.94 1.98
CA TYR A 132 8.57 -9.24 1.29
C TYR A 132 8.25 -10.73 1.38
N ARG A 133 7.02 -11.03 1.80
CA ARG A 133 6.42 -12.36 1.75
C ARG A 133 5.18 -12.25 0.88
N PRO A 134 5.10 -13.00 -0.23
CA PRO A 134 3.96 -12.90 -1.13
C PRO A 134 2.65 -13.29 -0.42
N PRO A 135 1.50 -12.77 -0.87
CA PRO A 135 0.20 -13.34 -0.57
C PRO A 135 0.19 -14.85 -0.80
N GLY A 136 -0.48 -15.55 0.11
CA GLY A 136 -0.60 -17.01 0.07
C GLY A 136 -1.76 -17.47 0.96
N PRO A 137 -2.99 -16.99 0.71
CA PRO A 137 -4.16 -17.40 1.46
C PRO A 137 -4.35 -18.92 1.37
N ARG A 138 -4.97 -19.52 2.39
CA ARG A 138 -5.13 -20.98 2.39
C ARG A 138 -6.19 -21.40 1.36
N PRO A 139 -6.08 -22.59 0.76
CA PRO A 139 -7.16 -23.12 -0.06
C PRO A 139 -8.49 -23.09 0.71
N ASN A 140 -9.53 -22.56 0.06
CA ASN A 140 -10.86 -22.34 0.63
C ASN A 140 -10.97 -21.28 1.73
N SER A 141 -9.96 -20.42 1.97
CA SER A 141 -10.10 -19.30 2.90
C SER A 141 -10.80 -18.07 2.33
N GLY A 142 -11.03 -18.06 1.02
CA GLY A 142 -11.62 -16.95 0.29
C GLY A 142 -10.59 -15.87 -0.06
N VAL A 143 -11.06 -14.68 -0.40
CA VAL A 143 -10.21 -13.53 -0.73
C VAL A 143 -9.77 -12.83 0.55
N HIS A 144 -8.47 -12.51 0.63
CA HIS A 144 -7.85 -11.77 1.73
C HIS A 144 -7.51 -10.36 1.26
N ARG A 145 -7.54 -9.40 2.19
CA ARG A 145 -7.10 -8.02 1.99
C ARG A 145 -5.60 -7.90 2.30
N TYR A 146 -4.87 -7.07 1.55
CA TYR A 146 -3.43 -6.85 1.71
C TYR A 146 -3.06 -5.38 1.60
#